data_AF-A0A7S7TMD9-F1
#
_entry.id   AF-A0A7S7TMD9-F1
#
_cell.length_a   1.000
_cell.length_b   1.000
_cell.length_c   1.000
_cell.angle_alpha   90.00
_cell.angle_beta   90.00
_cell.angle_gamma   90.00
#
_symmetry.space_group_name_H-M   'P 1'
#
loop_
_entity.id
_entity.type
_entity.pdbx_description
1 polymer ?
#
loop_
_entity_poly.entity_id
_entity_poly.type
_entity_poly.pdbx_seq_one_letter_code
_entity_poly.pdbx_strand_id
1 'polypeptide(L)' 'MIEPKALLERAAQLADQAKSEEDAAIRERLLRMADHYRDLAAHEAWASENPPSVSALTSALGSRAQ' A
#
# COMPACT_ATOMS: atom_id res chain seq x y z
N MET A 1 12.37 5.59 1.53
CA MET A 1 11.10 5.01 1.06
C MET A 1 11.28 3.51 0.92
N ILE A 2 10.31 2.72 1.37
CA ILE A 2 10.32 1.28 1.16
C ILE A 2 9.86 1.04 -0.27
N GLU A 3 10.57 0.22 -1.04
CA GLU A 3 10.16 -0.06 -2.41
C GLU A 3 8.84 -0.85 -2.45
N PRO A 4 7.88 -0.50 -3.33
CA PRO A 4 6.64 -1.25 -3.51
C PRO A 4 6.84 -2.74 -3.75
N LYS A 5 7.94 -3.12 -4.43
CA LYS A 5 8.33 -4.52 -4.64
C LYS A 5 8.62 -5.25 -3.33
N ALA A 6 9.34 -4.61 -2.40
CA ALA A 6 9.64 -5.19 -1.09
C ALA A 6 8.36 -5.39 -0.25
N LEU A 7 7.38 -4.51 -0.38
CA LEU A 7 6.06 -4.65 0.25
C LEU A 7 5.27 -5.83 -0.34
N LEU A 8 5.29 -6.00 -1.67
CA LEU A 8 4.64 -7.13 -2.35
C LEU A 8 5.29 -8.47 -2.00
N GLU A 9 6.62 -8.53 -1.91
CA GLU A 9 7.35 -9.73 -1.47
C GLU A 9 6.96 -10.10 -0.03
N ARG A 10 6.83 -9.10 0.86
CA ARG A 10 6.39 -9.33 2.24
C ARG A 10 4.95 -9.83 2.30
N ALA A 11 4.06 -9.28 1.47
CA ALA A 11 2.69 -9.76 1.35
C ALA A 11 2.63 -11.21 0.87
N ALA A 12 3.45 -11.59 -0.11
CA ALA A 12 3.53 -12.95 -0.61
C ALA A 12 4.02 -13.94 0.47
N GLN A 13 5.06 -13.56 1.22
CA GLN A 13 5.57 -14.38 2.33
C GLN A 13 4.51 -14.63 3.40
N LEU A 14 3.73 -13.60 3.77
CA LEU A 14 2.65 -13.73 4.75
C LEU A 14 1.50 -14.61 4.24
N ALA A 15 1.16 -14.48 2.95
CA ALA A 15 0.15 -15.32 2.32
C ALA A 15 0.61 -16.79 2.23
N ASP A 16 1.90 -17.03 1.98
CA ASP A 16 2.47 -18.38 1.97
C ASP A 16 2.52 -18.98 3.38
N GLN A 17 2.90 -18.21 4.39
CA GLN A 17 2.85 -18.64 5.79
C GLN A 17 1.42 -18.99 6.23
N ALA A 18 0.42 -18.24 5.75
CA ALA A 18 -0.98 -18.50 6.03
C ALA A 18 -1.45 -19.86 5.47
N LYS A 19 -0.84 -20.39 4.41
CA LYS A 19 -1.21 -21.70 3.83
C LYS A 19 -0.80 -22.87 4.72
N SER A 20 0.29 -22.72 5.48
CA SER A 20 0.77 -23.74 6.42
C SER A 20 0.19 -23.61 7.82
N GLU A 21 -0.62 -22.58 8.07
CA GLU A 21 -1.14 -22.27 9.40
C GLU A 21 -2.43 -23.05 9.70
N GLU A 22 -2.40 -23.85 10.77
CA GLU A 22 -3.54 -24.68 11.20
C GLU A 22 -4.59 -23.84 11.93
N ASP A 23 -4.17 -22.87 12.73
CA ASP A 23 -5.06 -21.95 13.43
C ASP A 23 -5.73 -20.97 12.46
N ALA A 24 -7.06 -21.07 12.36
CA ALA A 24 -7.86 -20.23 11.49
C ALA A 24 -7.75 -18.73 11.83
N ALA A 25 -7.65 -18.37 13.10
CA ALA A 25 -7.53 -16.97 13.53
C ALA A 25 -6.17 -16.37 13.15
N ILE A 26 -5.10 -17.17 13.26
CA ILE A 26 -3.75 -16.75 12.84
C ILE A 26 -3.69 -16.65 11.32
N ARG A 27 -4.21 -17.65 10.60
CA ARG A 27 -4.30 -17.65 9.13
C ARG A 27 -5.01 -16.42 8.61
N GLU A 28 -6.18 -16.09 9.15
CA GLU A 28 -6.91 -14.89 8.76
C GLU A 28 -6.14 -13.60 9.05
N ARG A 29 -5.45 -13.55 10.19
CA ARG A 29 -4.63 -12.37 10.54
C ARG A 29 -3.47 -12.18 9.57
N LEU A 30 -2.80 -13.27 9.19
CA LEU A 30 -1.72 -13.25 8.20
C LEU A 30 -2.22 -12.77 6.83
N LEU A 31 -3.39 -13.25 6.40
CA LEU A 31 -4.02 -12.80 5.15
C LEU A 31 -4.39 -11.31 5.19
N ARG A 32 -5.01 -10.83 6.28
CA ARG A 32 -5.30 -9.40 6.46
C ARG A 32 -4.04 -8.53 6.42
N MET A 33 -2.94 -9.01 6.99
CA MET A 33 -1.65 -8.31 6.91
C MET A 33 -1.08 -8.31 5.50
N ALA A 34 -1.17 -9.43 4.77
CA ALA A 34 -0.74 -9.51 3.38
C ALA A 34 -1.49 -8.53 2.49
N ASP A 35 -2.82 -8.44 2.64
CA ASP A 35 -3.65 -7.49 1.90
C ASP A 35 -3.30 -6.04 2.26
N HIS A 36 -3.07 -5.74 3.53
CA HIS A 36 -2.63 -4.41 3.94
C HIS A 36 -1.31 -3.99 3.28
N TYR A 37 -0.34 -4.91 3.15
CA TYR A 37 0.91 -4.61 2.45
C TYR A 37 0.73 -4.42 0.94
N ARG A 38 -0.23 -5.11 0.30
CA ARG A 38 -0.57 -4.86 -1.11
C ARG A 38 -1.20 -3.48 -1.29
N ASP A 39 -2.11 -3.10 -0.42
CA ASP A 39 -2.73 -1.77 -0.47
C ASP A 39 -1.69 -0.67 -0.29
N LEU A 40 -0.75 -0.85 0.64
CA LEU A 40 0.36 0.09 0.83
C LEU A 40 1.27 0.14 -0.41
N ALA A 41 1.59 -1.00 -1.02
CA ALA A 41 2.38 -1.04 -2.24
C ALA A 41 1.68 -0.32 -3.41
N ALA A 42 0.36 -0.49 -3.53
CA ALA A 42 -0.44 0.21 -4.53
C ALA A 42 -0.47 1.72 -4.29
N HIS A 43 -0.59 2.14 -3.03
CA HIS A 43 -0.53 3.55 -2.65
C HIS A 43 0.84 4.17 -2.93
N GLU A 44 1.94 3.50 -2.58
CA GLU A 44 3.30 3.97 -2.85
C GLU A 44 3.61 4.01 -4.36
N ALA A 45 3.15 3.01 -5.12
CA ALA A 45 3.25 3.02 -6.58
C ALA A 45 2.49 4.20 -7.17
N TRP A 46 1.25 4.42 -6.75
CA TRP A 46 0.44 5.56 -7.18
C TRP A 46 1.08 6.90 -6.80
N ALA A 47 1.61 7.04 -5.59
CA ALA A 47 2.30 8.24 -5.14
C ALA A 47 3.60 8.50 -5.90
N SER A 48 4.30 7.44 -6.33
CA SER A 48 5.50 7.56 -7.16
C SER A 48 5.19 8.03 -8.59
N GLU A 49 4.06 7.59 -9.14
CA GLU A 49 3.58 7.98 -10.47
C GLU A 49 2.84 9.33 -10.46
N ASN A 50 2.24 9.69 -9.32
CA ASN A 50 1.48 10.91 -9.10
C ASN A 50 2.04 11.65 -7.89
N PRO A 51 3.28 12.15 -7.95
CA PRO A 51 3.84 12.92 -6.87
C PRO A 51 2.91 14.12 -6.62
N PRO A 52 2.49 14.39 -5.37
CA PRO A 52 1.64 15.53 -5.07
C PRO A 52 2.39 16.79 -5.48
N SER A 53 2.06 17.32 -6.66
CA SER A 53 2.71 18.54 -7.12
C SER A 53 2.15 19.67 -6.27
N VAL A 54 3.03 20.29 -5.48
CA VAL A 54 2.69 21.50 -4.71
C VAL A 54 2.07 22.54 -5.66
N SER A 55 2.53 22.60 -6.92
CA SER A 55 1.99 23.43 -7.99
C SER A 55 0.52 23.16 -8.35
N ALA A 56 0.05 21.91 -8.36
CA ALA A 56 -1.37 21.59 -8.56
C ALA A 56 -2.22 22.01 -7.35
N LEU A 57 -1.69 21.87 -6.13
CA LEU A 57 -2.32 22.34 -4.90
C LEU A 57 -2.41 23.88 -4.88
N THR A 58 -1.36 24.62 -5.23
CA THR A 58 -1.42 26.09 -5.35
C THR A 58 -2.32 26.55 -6.48
N SER A 59 -2.36 25.84 -7.62
CA SER A 59 -3.26 26.17 -8.73
C SER A 59 -4.74 25.96 -8.36
N ALA A 60 -5.07 24.89 -7.64
CA ALA A 60 -6.42 24.62 -7.16
C ALA A 60 -6.87 25.57 -6.03
N LEU A 61 -5.94 26.01 -5.17
CA LEU A 61 -6.22 27.01 -4.13
C LEU A 61 -6.31 28.44 -4.69
N GLY A 62 -5.50 28.77 -5.70
CA GLY A 62 -5.52 30.07 -6.38
C GLY A 62 -6.76 30.31 -7.22
N SER A 63 -7.36 29.27 -7.80
CA SER A 63 -8.62 29.38 -8.56
C SER A 63 -9.84 29.64 -7.67
N ARG A 64 -9.76 29.35 -6.36
CA ARG A 64 -10.82 29.62 -5.37
C ARG A 64 -10.76 31.04 -4.79
N ALA A 65 -9.76 31.83 -5.18
CA ALA A 65 -9.56 33.20 -4.72
C ALA A 65 -9.94 34.26 -5.79
N GLN A 66 -10.65 33.88 -6.86
CA GLN A 66 -11.23 34.80 -7.84
C GLN A 66 -12.75 34.84 -7.73
#